data_AF-A0A963SFR9-F1
#
_entry.id   AF-A0A963SFR9-F1
#
_cell.length_a   1.000
_cell.length_b   1.000
_cell.length_c   1.000
_cell.angle_alpha   90.00
_cell.angle_beta   90.00
_cell.angle_gamma   90.00
#
_symmetry.space_group_name_H-M   'P 1'
#
loop_
_entity.id
_entity.type
_entity.pdbx_description
1 polymer ?
#
loop_
_entity_poly.entity_id
_entity_poly.type
_entity_poly.pdbx_seq_one_letter_code
_entity_poly.pdbx_strand_id
1 'polypeptide(L)'
;MARKFLYIVAGLIMVAVLGLFALSIWSKELTRFAFVPSEDFVEQKPLDTNAYNDPKMWLSRPGMGVGDPARWQPALQATEGSIAQEVDDAPDFAVFFIHPTSYLEKSNWNAPLDDEKSQKFANLYARGMASPFNAASEIWAPKYRQATFGAFLTDAPEAQKAIDAAYADVKQAYEFFLASADKDAPIVLVGHSQGALHLLRLLREEVSGSEA
;
A
#
# COMPACT_ATOMS: atom_id res chain seq x y z
N MET A 1 -2.91 -47.49 26.05
CA MET A 1 -2.74 -46.61 24.87
C MET A 1 -3.60 -45.34 24.98
N ALA A 2 -4.93 -45.46 25.15
CA ALA A 2 -5.86 -44.33 25.23
C ALA A 2 -5.53 -43.26 26.30
N ARG A 3 -5.11 -43.65 27.53
CA ARG A 3 -4.80 -42.68 28.60
C ARG A 3 -3.62 -41.74 28.27
N LYS A 4 -2.55 -42.27 27.66
CA LYS A 4 -1.40 -41.45 27.24
C LYS A 4 -1.79 -40.49 26.11
N PHE A 5 -2.60 -40.97 25.18
CA PHE A 5 -3.18 -40.14 24.11
C PHE A 5 -4.04 -39.00 24.68
N LEU A 6 -4.93 -39.28 25.64
CA LEU A 6 -5.76 -38.26 26.28
C LEU A 6 -4.94 -37.21 27.03
N TYR A 7 -3.84 -37.57 27.69
CA TYR A 7 -2.96 -36.58 28.32
C TYR A 7 -2.24 -35.68 27.30
N ILE A 8 -1.86 -36.22 26.14
CA ILE A 8 -1.29 -35.41 25.05
C ILE A 8 -2.34 -34.42 24.54
N VAL A 9 -3.56 -34.89 24.27
CA VAL A 9 -4.66 -34.03 23.80
C VAL A 9 -5.02 -32.96 24.84
N ALA A 10 -5.15 -33.32 26.11
CA ALA A 10 -5.42 -32.37 27.19
C ALA A 10 -4.29 -31.33 27.32
N GLY A 11 -3.03 -31.76 27.17
CA GLY A 11 -1.88 -30.86 27.15
C GLY A 11 -1.93 -29.87 25.98
N LEU A 12 -2.24 -30.33 24.77
CA LEU A 12 -2.40 -29.45 23.60
C LEU A 12 -3.55 -28.46 23.77
N ILE A 13 -4.69 -28.90 24.31
CA ILE A 13 -5.83 -28.01 24.63
C ILE A 13 -5.41 -26.96 25.65
N MET A 14 -4.70 -27.35 26.72
CA MET A 14 -4.23 -26.41 27.73
C MET A 14 -3.30 -25.36 27.14
N VAL A 15 -2.36 -25.76 26.27
CA VAL A 15 -1.47 -24.82 25.56
C VAL A 15 -2.27 -23.87 24.67
N ALA A 16 -3.26 -24.37 23.93
CA ALA A 16 -4.12 -23.53 23.09
C ALA A 16 -4.92 -22.52 23.92
N VAL A 17 -5.51 -22.95 25.03
CA VAL A 17 -6.26 -22.06 25.95
C VAL A 17 -5.35 -21.00 26.56
N LEU A 18 -4.17 -21.37 27.04
CA LEU A 18 -3.19 -20.42 27.58
C LEU A 18 -2.72 -19.43 26.50
N GLY A 19 -2.50 -19.90 25.28
CA GLY A 19 -2.14 -19.05 24.15
C GLY A 19 -3.24 -18.05 23.79
N LEU A 20 -4.50 -18.49 23.71
CA LEU A 20 -5.65 -17.62 23.46
C LEU A 20 -5.87 -16.62 24.60
N PHE A 21 -5.69 -17.06 25.85
CA PHE A 21 -5.76 -16.17 27.01
C PHE A 21 -4.66 -15.10 26.94
N ALA A 22 -3.43 -15.48 26.62
CA ALA A 22 -2.34 -14.52 26.44
C ALA A 22 -2.63 -13.53 25.30
N LEU A 23 -3.12 -14.00 24.15
CA LEU A 23 -3.53 -13.12 23.05
C LEU A 23 -4.69 -12.20 23.45
N SER A 24 -5.62 -12.65 24.28
CA SER A 24 -6.75 -11.81 24.72
C SER A 24 -6.30 -10.65 25.63
N ILE A 25 -5.24 -10.83 26.42
CA ILE A 25 -4.76 -9.83 27.37
C ILE A 25 -3.67 -8.94 26.74
N TRP A 26 -2.73 -9.53 26.01
CA TRP A 26 -1.52 -8.87 25.52
C TRP A 26 -1.45 -8.76 23.99
N SER A 27 -2.59 -8.80 23.29
CA SER A 27 -2.62 -8.71 21.81
C SER A 27 -1.85 -7.49 21.29
N LYS A 28 -2.00 -6.32 21.91
CA LYS A 28 -1.35 -5.08 21.46
C LYS A 28 0.17 -5.15 21.63
N GLU A 29 0.64 -5.58 22.79
CA GLU A 29 2.06 -5.70 23.12
C GLU A 29 2.74 -6.74 22.23
N LEU A 30 2.09 -7.89 22.01
CA LEU A 30 2.59 -8.93 21.13
C LEU A 30 2.61 -8.48 19.66
N THR A 31 1.61 -7.72 19.22
CA THR A 31 1.58 -7.14 17.87
C THR A 31 2.69 -6.12 17.69
N ARG A 32 2.89 -5.23 18.67
CA ARG A 32 4.01 -4.27 18.65
C ARG A 32 5.36 -4.99 18.62
N PHE A 33 5.55 -6.00 19.48
CA PHE A 33 6.76 -6.81 19.50
C PHE A 33 7.02 -7.51 18.15
N ALA A 34 5.97 -7.95 17.47
CA ALA A 34 6.08 -8.63 16.18
C ALA A 34 6.44 -7.69 15.02
N PHE A 35 5.90 -6.46 15.01
CA PHE A 35 5.92 -5.58 13.83
C PHE A 35 6.66 -4.26 13.98
N VAL A 36 6.85 -3.73 15.20
CA VAL A 36 7.58 -2.48 15.41
C VAL A 36 9.09 -2.75 15.31
N PRO A 37 9.83 -2.01 14.47
CA PRO A 37 11.28 -2.11 14.41
C PRO A 37 11.91 -1.79 15.77
N SER A 38 12.96 -2.54 16.11
CA SER A 38 13.80 -2.27 17.27
C SER A 38 15.08 -1.51 16.91
N GLU A 39 15.34 -1.28 15.62
CA GLU A 39 16.50 -0.55 15.13
C GLU A 39 16.27 0.95 15.13
N ASP A 40 17.35 1.72 15.13
CA ASP A 40 17.30 3.17 15.02
C ASP A 40 16.76 3.60 13.65
N PHE A 41 16.11 4.76 13.60
CA PHE A 41 15.69 5.34 12.33
C PHE A 41 16.90 5.79 11.49
N VAL A 42 16.96 5.29 10.27
CA VAL A 42 17.92 5.74 9.25
C VAL A 42 17.25 6.79 8.37
N GLU A 43 17.84 7.99 8.35
CA GLU A 43 17.35 9.10 7.52
C GLU A 43 17.40 8.73 6.03
N GLN A 44 16.27 8.93 5.37
CA GLN A 44 16.13 8.62 3.96
C GLN A 44 16.68 9.76 3.11
N LYS A 45 17.74 9.52 2.35
CA LYS A 45 18.22 10.49 1.37
C LYS A 45 17.08 10.82 0.39
N PRO A 46 16.82 12.10 0.08
CA PRO A 46 15.88 12.46 -0.98
C PRO A 46 16.21 11.73 -2.28
N LEU A 47 15.19 11.27 -2.99
CA LEU A 47 15.37 10.74 -4.33
C LEU A 47 15.88 11.84 -5.27
N ASP A 48 16.55 11.43 -6.34
CA ASP A 48 16.93 12.38 -7.39
C ASP A 48 15.67 13.05 -7.96
N THR A 49 15.76 14.32 -8.36
CA THR A 49 14.59 15.12 -8.80
C THR A 49 13.80 14.45 -9.93
N ASN A 50 14.49 13.69 -10.79
CA ASN A 50 13.93 12.98 -11.94
C ASN A 50 13.67 11.49 -11.68
N ALA A 51 13.68 11.02 -10.42
CA ALA A 51 13.55 9.60 -10.11
C ALA A 51 12.29 8.97 -10.75
N TYR A 52 11.16 9.67 -10.72
CA TYR A 52 9.89 9.19 -11.30
C TYR A 52 9.83 9.23 -12.84
N ASN A 53 10.85 9.76 -13.51
CA ASN A 53 10.99 9.58 -14.96
C ASN A 53 11.26 8.11 -15.32
N ASP A 54 11.89 7.34 -14.41
CA ASP A 54 12.14 5.91 -14.61
C ASP A 54 10.82 5.13 -14.52
N PRO A 55 10.41 4.42 -15.60
CA PRO A 55 9.24 3.54 -15.56
C PRO A 55 9.25 2.51 -14.42
N LYS A 56 10.43 2.11 -13.93
CA LYS A 56 10.56 1.16 -12.82
C LYS A 56 10.10 1.71 -11.48
N MET A 57 9.96 3.04 -11.33
CA MET A 57 9.43 3.70 -10.13
C MET A 57 7.91 3.67 -10.06
N TRP A 58 7.24 2.98 -11.00
CA TRP A 58 5.80 2.87 -11.06
C TRP A 58 5.36 1.42 -10.91
N LEU A 59 4.33 1.20 -10.10
CA LEU A 59 3.54 -0.02 -10.10
C LEU A 59 2.57 -0.01 -11.28
N SER A 60 2.02 1.15 -11.61
CA SER A 60 1.16 1.38 -12.78
C SER A 60 1.44 2.77 -13.35
N ARG A 61 1.47 2.87 -14.67
CA ARG A 61 1.53 4.12 -15.43
C ARG A 61 1.07 3.86 -16.87
N PRO A 62 0.60 4.89 -17.59
CA PRO A 62 0.36 4.80 -19.02
C PRO A 62 1.54 4.20 -19.79
N GLY A 63 1.23 3.33 -20.76
CA GLY A 63 2.21 2.63 -21.60
C GLY A 63 2.82 1.34 -21.01
N MET A 64 2.39 0.88 -19.83
CA MET A 64 2.91 -0.36 -19.22
C MET A 64 2.37 -1.65 -19.88
N GLY A 65 1.24 -1.58 -20.60
CA GLY A 65 0.65 -2.69 -21.34
C GLY A 65 0.00 -3.77 -20.46
N VAL A 66 -0.06 -5.01 -20.96
CA VAL A 66 -0.80 -6.13 -20.33
C VAL A 66 -0.24 -6.59 -18.97
N GLY A 67 0.96 -6.14 -18.61
CA GLY A 67 1.59 -6.43 -17.32
C GLY A 67 1.18 -5.48 -16.19
N ASP A 68 0.36 -4.46 -16.48
CA ASP A 68 -0.03 -3.46 -15.50
C ASP A 68 -0.91 -4.08 -14.38
N PRO A 69 -0.44 -4.12 -13.12
CA PRO A 69 -1.21 -4.65 -12.01
C PRO A 69 -2.52 -3.89 -11.79
N ALA A 70 -2.56 -2.57 -11.97
CA ALA A 70 -3.77 -1.78 -11.78
C ALA A 70 -4.81 -2.00 -12.90
N ARG A 71 -4.43 -2.66 -14.00
CA ARG A 71 -5.35 -3.04 -15.09
C ARG A 71 -5.82 -4.48 -15.00
N TRP A 72 -5.40 -5.22 -13.96
CA TRP A 72 -5.79 -6.62 -13.79
C TRP A 72 -7.30 -6.76 -13.58
N GLN A 73 -7.89 -7.75 -14.25
CA GLN A 73 -9.28 -8.15 -14.06
C GLN A 73 -9.34 -9.67 -13.84
N PRO A 74 -10.25 -10.17 -12.98
CA PRO A 74 -10.49 -11.60 -12.87
C PRO A 74 -11.04 -12.14 -14.19
N ALA A 75 -10.73 -13.40 -14.50
CA ALA A 75 -11.41 -14.09 -15.59
C ALA A 75 -12.91 -14.17 -15.24
N LEU A 76 -13.73 -13.51 -16.05
CA LEU A 76 -15.17 -13.57 -15.89
C LEU A 76 -15.64 -14.98 -16.22
N GLN A 77 -16.11 -15.71 -15.22
CA GLN A 77 -16.89 -16.91 -15.47
C GLN A 77 -18.24 -16.43 -15.98
N ALA A 78 -18.58 -16.75 -17.23
CA ALA A 78 -19.88 -16.38 -17.80
C ALA A 78 -21.00 -17.11 -17.04
N THR A 79 -21.46 -16.50 -15.96
CA THR A 79 -22.66 -16.89 -15.23
C THR A 79 -23.81 -16.02 -15.71
N GLU A 80 -24.99 -16.61 -15.88
CA GLU A 80 -26.21 -15.84 -16.13
C GLU A 80 -26.35 -14.79 -15.00
N GLY A 81 -26.32 -13.50 -15.37
CA GLY A 81 -26.33 -12.38 -14.42
C GLY A 81 -24.97 -11.69 -14.21
N SER A 82 -23.90 -12.09 -14.90
CA SER A 82 -22.64 -11.34 -14.92
C SER A 82 -22.84 -9.94 -15.53
N ILE A 83 -22.75 -8.92 -14.70
CA ILE A 83 -22.72 -7.48 -15.06
C ILE A 83 -21.31 -7.05 -15.51
N ALA A 84 -20.69 -7.83 -16.40
CA ALA A 84 -19.52 -7.37 -17.11
C ALA A 84 -19.97 -6.35 -18.16
N GLN A 85 -20.23 -5.13 -17.71
CA GLN A 85 -20.52 -4.02 -18.59
C GLN A 85 -19.18 -3.43 -18.99
N GLU A 86 -18.80 -3.58 -20.26
CA GLU A 86 -17.83 -2.66 -20.85
C GLU A 86 -18.41 -1.26 -20.68
N VAL A 87 -17.75 -0.43 -19.88
CA VAL A 87 -18.17 0.95 -19.67
C VAL A 87 -17.66 1.74 -20.87
N ASP A 88 -18.28 1.52 -22.03
CA ASP A 88 -17.91 2.15 -23.31
C ASP A 88 -18.06 3.68 -23.28
N ASP A 89 -18.81 4.22 -22.32
CA ASP A 89 -19.08 5.65 -22.13
C ASP A 89 -18.52 6.19 -20.79
N ALA A 90 -17.46 5.59 -20.25
CA ALA A 90 -16.79 6.19 -19.09
C ALA A 90 -16.26 7.58 -19.48
N PRO A 91 -16.54 8.64 -18.69
CA PRO A 91 -15.92 9.94 -18.93
C PRO A 91 -14.40 9.78 -18.89
N ASP A 92 -13.68 10.64 -19.60
CA ASP A 92 -12.23 10.67 -19.51
C ASP A 92 -11.80 11.17 -18.11
N PHE A 93 -10.90 10.46 -17.43
CA PHE A 93 -10.31 10.88 -16.16
C PHE A 93 -9.02 10.11 -15.88
N ALA A 94 -8.10 10.79 -15.19
CA ALA A 94 -6.84 10.22 -14.73
C ALA A 94 -6.89 9.90 -13.23
N VAL A 95 -6.29 8.78 -12.82
CA VAL A 95 -6.25 8.33 -11.43
C VAL A 95 -4.83 8.37 -10.90
N PHE A 96 -4.64 9.02 -9.76
CA PHE A 96 -3.43 8.88 -8.95
C PHE A 96 -3.74 8.03 -7.71
N PHE A 97 -3.24 6.80 -7.70
CA PHE A 97 -3.51 5.80 -6.69
C PHE A 97 -2.31 5.60 -5.76
N ILE A 98 -2.48 5.96 -4.48
CA ILE A 98 -1.48 5.76 -3.43
C ILE A 98 -1.82 4.46 -2.68
N HIS A 99 -1.03 3.43 -2.95
CA HIS A 99 -1.24 2.10 -2.39
C HIS A 99 -1.01 2.06 -0.86
N PRO A 100 -1.57 1.09 -0.11
CA PRO A 100 -1.38 0.99 1.34
C PRO A 100 0.01 0.45 1.70
N THR A 101 0.29 0.35 3.00
CA THR A 101 1.51 -0.26 3.53
C THR A 101 1.74 -1.66 2.96
N SER A 102 2.79 -1.82 2.16
CA SER A 102 3.23 -3.10 1.60
C SER A 102 4.41 -3.71 2.36
N TYR A 103 5.05 -2.91 3.22
CA TYR A 103 6.19 -3.34 4.02
C TYR A 103 5.75 -3.84 5.39
N LEU A 104 5.75 -5.16 5.56
CA LEU A 104 5.31 -5.84 6.79
C LEU A 104 6.48 -6.33 7.65
N GLU A 105 7.71 -6.16 7.17
CA GLU A 105 8.92 -6.51 7.91
C GLU A 105 9.25 -5.40 8.92
N LYS A 106 9.92 -5.79 10.00
CA LYS A 106 10.38 -4.88 11.05
C LYS A 106 11.89 -4.62 11.04
N SER A 107 12.58 -5.03 9.98
CA SER A 107 14.03 -4.85 9.86
C SER A 107 14.43 -3.40 9.62
N ASN A 108 13.57 -2.59 9.02
CA ASN A 108 13.80 -1.16 8.82
C ASN A 108 12.51 -0.36 9.11
N TRP A 109 12.66 0.94 9.30
CA TRP A 109 11.53 1.85 9.40
C TRP A 109 10.86 2.16 8.06
N ASN A 110 11.63 2.14 6.96
CA ASN A 110 11.15 2.30 5.59
C ASN A 110 11.59 1.12 4.72
N ALA A 111 10.75 0.68 3.79
CA ALA A 111 11.12 -0.32 2.80
C ALA A 111 12.21 0.19 1.85
N PRO A 112 13.27 -0.59 1.62
CA PRO A 112 14.09 -0.44 0.42
C PRO A 112 13.23 -0.53 -0.85
N LEU A 113 13.54 0.27 -1.87
CA LEU A 113 12.76 0.29 -3.12
C LEU A 113 12.82 -1.05 -3.87
N ASP A 114 13.87 -1.84 -3.65
CA ASP A 114 14.09 -3.16 -4.25
C ASP A 114 13.71 -4.33 -3.33
N ASP A 115 13.09 -4.07 -2.17
CA ASP A 115 12.62 -5.13 -1.27
C ASP A 115 11.55 -6.00 -1.94
N GLU A 116 11.92 -7.26 -2.27
CA GLU A 116 11.08 -8.15 -3.07
C GLU A 116 9.71 -8.42 -2.44
N LYS A 117 9.64 -8.53 -1.10
CA LYS A 117 8.39 -8.82 -0.40
C LYS A 117 7.46 -7.61 -0.42
N SER A 118 7.99 -6.42 -0.12
CA SER A 118 7.23 -5.17 -0.21
C SER A 118 6.73 -4.96 -1.63
N GLN A 119 7.58 -5.15 -2.64
CA GLN A 119 7.17 -5.01 -4.04
C GLN A 119 6.10 -6.03 -4.44
N LYS A 120 6.18 -7.28 -3.96
CA LYS A 120 5.14 -8.29 -4.18
C LYS A 120 3.79 -7.90 -3.58
N PHE A 121 3.78 -7.40 -2.34
CA PHE A 121 2.55 -6.92 -1.70
C PHE A 121 2.00 -5.65 -2.36
N ALA A 122 2.88 -4.70 -2.73
CA ALA A 122 2.48 -3.49 -3.42
C ALA A 122 1.81 -3.80 -4.77
N ASN A 123 2.37 -4.73 -5.55
CA ASN A 123 1.75 -5.23 -6.78
C ASN A 123 0.41 -5.92 -6.51
N LEU A 124 0.32 -6.76 -5.47
CA LEU A 124 -0.95 -7.40 -5.08
C LEU A 124 -2.02 -6.36 -4.71
N TYR A 125 -1.65 -5.31 -3.99
CA TYR A 125 -2.58 -4.25 -3.61
C TYR A 125 -2.96 -3.36 -4.79
N ALA A 126 -2.05 -3.05 -5.70
CA ALA A 126 -2.40 -2.40 -6.96
C ALA A 126 -3.43 -3.24 -7.75
N ARG A 127 -3.21 -4.56 -7.85
CA ARG A 127 -4.17 -5.48 -8.49
C ARG A 127 -5.54 -5.53 -7.82
N GLY A 128 -5.58 -5.50 -6.49
CA GLY A 128 -6.84 -5.63 -5.75
C GLY A 128 -7.57 -4.32 -5.49
N MET A 129 -6.87 -3.18 -5.46
CA MET A 129 -7.40 -1.91 -4.97
C MET A 129 -7.32 -0.78 -6.00
N ALA A 130 -6.45 -0.87 -7.01
CA ALA A 130 -6.43 0.09 -8.12
C ALA A 130 -7.27 -0.38 -9.32
N SER A 131 -7.43 -1.70 -9.51
CA SER A 131 -8.27 -2.27 -10.58
C SER A 131 -9.74 -1.88 -10.59
N PRO A 132 -10.40 -1.50 -9.47
CA PRO A 132 -11.74 -0.93 -9.52
C PRO A 132 -11.83 0.37 -10.35
N PHE A 133 -10.70 1.03 -10.62
CA PHE A 133 -10.62 2.24 -11.43
C PHE A 133 -10.17 1.99 -12.87
N ASN A 134 -10.28 0.75 -13.38
CA ASN A 134 -9.77 0.42 -14.73
C ASN A 134 -10.44 1.20 -15.88
N ALA A 135 -11.58 1.85 -15.63
CA ALA A 135 -12.28 2.69 -16.61
C ALA A 135 -11.55 4.02 -16.84
N ALA A 136 -10.60 4.39 -15.96
CA ALA A 136 -9.76 5.57 -16.13
C ALA A 136 -8.91 5.45 -17.41
N SER A 137 -8.77 6.54 -18.15
CA SER A 137 -7.83 6.59 -19.29
C SER A 137 -6.40 6.39 -18.82
N GLU A 138 -6.07 6.97 -17.67
CA GLU A 138 -4.76 6.87 -17.04
C GLU A 138 -4.86 6.39 -15.59
N ILE A 139 -4.00 5.45 -15.21
CA ILE A 139 -3.79 5.09 -13.79
C ILE A 139 -2.30 5.22 -13.51
N TRP A 140 -1.99 5.95 -12.45
CA TRP A 140 -0.66 6.20 -11.96
C TRP A 140 -0.57 5.72 -10.53
N ALA A 141 0.23 4.69 -10.29
CA ALA A 141 0.48 4.14 -8.96
C ALA A 141 2.00 4.10 -8.71
N PRO A 142 2.55 4.99 -7.87
CA PRO A 142 3.99 5.05 -7.66
C PRO A 142 4.50 3.95 -6.74
N LYS A 143 5.75 3.55 -6.93
CA LYS A 143 6.56 2.95 -5.86
C LYS A 143 7.12 4.07 -5.00
N TYR A 144 7.19 3.85 -3.70
CA TYR A 144 7.77 4.78 -2.73
C TYR A 144 8.37 4.00 -1.56
N ARG A 145 9.21 4.60 -0.73
CA ARG A 145 9.80 3.91 0.44
C ARG A 145 8.80 3.87 1.58
N GLN A 146 7.86 2.92 1.55
CA GLN A 146 6.77 2.82 2.52
C GLN A 146 7.30 2.77 3.94
N ALA A 147 6.68 3.51 4.87
CA ALA A 147 6.93 3.26 6.29
C ALA A 147 6.38 1.88 6.65
N THR A 148 7.11 1.11 7.44
CA THR A 148 6.70 -0.24 7.88
C THR A 148 5.35 -0.21 8.59
N PHE A 149 4.61 -1.33 8.53
CA PHE A 149 3.37 -1.51 9.29
C PHE A 149 3.54 -1.21 10.78
N GLY A 150 4.72 -1.52 11.34
CA GLY A 150 5.07 -1.18 12.72
C GLY A 150 4.96 0.31 13.07
N ALA A 151 5.16 1.21 12.11
CA ALA A 151 5.05 2.66 12.34
C ALA A 151 3.64 3.09 12.79
N PHE A 152 2.60 2.31 12.45
CA PHE A 152 1.21 2.59 12.85
C PHE A 152 0.82 1.97 14.19
N LEU A 153 1.75 1.28 14.86
CA LEU A 153 1.50 0.57 16.12
C LEU A 153 2.19 1.21 17.32
N THR A 154 2.91 2.32 17.13
CA THR A 154 3.73 2.98 18.14
C THR A 154 3.63 4.50 18.02
N ASP A 155 3.87 5.21 19.12
CA ASP A 155 3.94 6.68 19.19
C ASP A 155 5.40 7.18 19.18
N ALA A 156 6.35 6.30 18.86
CA ALA A 156 7.77 6.63 18.80
C ALA A 156 8.03 7.66 17.67
N PRO A 157 8.89 8.66 17.89
CA PRO A 157 9.16 9.72 16.89
C PRO A 157 9.72 9.17 15.57
N GLU A 158 10.40 8.02 15.60
CA GLU A 158 10.90 7.29 14.43
C GLU A 158 9.78 6.89 13.48
N ALA A 159 8.59 6.54 14.01
CA ALA A 159 7.44 6.19 13.20
C ALA A 159 6.99 7.37 12.34
N GLN A 160 6.92 8.57 12.94
CA GLN A 160 6.54 9.78 12.21
C GLN A 160 7.60 10.15 11.17
N LYS A 161 8.89 10.06 11.50
CA LYS A 161 9.98 10.29 10.53
C LYS A 161 9.89 9.35 9.32
N ALA A 162 9.55 8.09 9.55
CA ALA A 162 9.37 7.10 8.49
C ALA A 162 8.18 7.44 7.59
N ILE A 163 7.06 7.84 8.19
CA ILE A 163 5.86 8.28 7.47
C ILE A 163 6.16 9.55 6.65
N ASP A 164 6.91 10.50 7.21
CA ASP A 164 7.29 11.73 6.51
C ASP A 164 8.21 11.46 5.31
N ALA A 165 9.17 10.54 5.47
CA ALA A 165 10.04 10.11 4.37
C ALA A 165 9.24 9.43 3.25
N ALA A 166 8.28 8.56 3.60
CA ALA A 166 7.38 7.93 2.63
C ALA A 166 6.52 8.96 1.90
N TYR A 167 6.02 9.98 2.61
CA TYR A 167 5.24 11.07 2.02
C TYR A 167 6.06 11.89 1.02
N ALA A 168 7.34 12.17 1.30
CA ALA A 168 8.19 12.92 0.40
C ALA A 168 8.32 12.26 -0.98
N ASP A 169 8.46 10.92 -1.01
CA ASP A 169 8.47 10.14 -2.25
C ASP A 169 7.10 10.22 -2.97
N VAL A 170 5.99 10.08 -2.24
CA VAL A 170 4.63 10.19 -2.81
C VAL A 170 4.36 11.57 -3.40
N LYS A 171 4.80 12.64 -2.71
CA LYS A 171 4.69 14.01 -3.22
C LYS A 171 5.46 14.19 -4.52
N GLN A 172 6.70 13.71 -4.58
CA GLN A 172 7.50 13.79 -5.80
C GLN A 172 6.86 13.00 -6.96
N ALA A 173 6.26 11.84 -6.68
CA ALA A 173 5.50 11.10 -7.68
C ALA A 173 4.27 11.87 -8.17
N TYR A 174 3.56 12.54 -7.25
CA TYR A 174 2.39 13.33 -7.57
C TYR A 174 2.73 14.53 -8.47
N GLU A 175 3.85 15.21 -8.20
CA GLU A 175 4.35 16.29 -9.06
C GLU A 175 4.65 15.78 -10.48
N PHE A 176 5.28 14.61 -10.61
CA PHE A 176 5.49 13.98 -11.92
C PHE A 176 4.17 13.64 -12.62
N PHE A 177 3.22 13.06 -11.88
CA PHE A 177 1.88 12.76 -12.38
C PHE A 177 1.19 14.01 -12.91
N LEU A 178 1.14 15.10 -12.12
CA LEU A 178 0.54 16.37 -12.56
C LEU A 178 1.22 16.93 -13.80
N ALA A 179 2.54 16.78 -13.94
CA ALA A 179 3.27 17.23 -15.11
C ALA A 179 3.00 16.40 -16.37
N SER A 180 2.63 15.12 -16.22
CA SER A 180 2.61 14.14 -17.30
C SER A 180 1.23 13.68 -17.73
N ALA A 181 0.25 13.68 -16.82
CA ALA A 181 -1.12 13.28 -17.11
C ALA A 181 -1.78 14.27 -18.09
N ASP A 182 -2.76 13.79 -18.84
CA ASP A 182 -3.59 14.65 -19.68
C ASP A 182 -4.16 15.82 -18.87
N LYS A 183 -3.92 17.03 -19.38
CA LYS A 183 -4.29 18.29 -18.71
C LYS A 183 -5.77 18.59 -18.80
N ASP A 184 -6.45 18.01 -19.79
CA ASP A 184 -7.88 18.19 -19.99
C ASP A 184 -8.71 17.13 -19.24
N ALA A 185 -8.06 16.07 -18.72
CA ALA A 185 -8.71 15.02 -17.97
C ALA A 185 -8.88 15.38 -16.47
N PRO A 186 -10.11 15.31 -15.92
CA PRO A 186 -10.32 15.37 -14.49
C PRO A 186 -9.46 14.36 -13.72
N ILE A 187 -8.97 14.77 -12.55
CA ILE A 187 -8.11 13.94 -11.71
C ILE A 187 -8.91 13.34 -10.55
N VAL A 188 -8.80 12.02 -10.39
CA VAL A 188 -9.29 11.27 -9.23
C VAL A 188 -8.10 10.85 -8.36
N LEU A 189 -8.09 11.30 -7.10
CA LEU A 189 -7.07 10.91 -6.14
C LEU A 189 -7.59 9.80 -5.23
N VAL A 190 -6.82 8.72 -5.10
CA VAL A 190 -7.21 7.54 -4.32
C VAL A 190 -6.10 7.15 -3.38
N GLY A 191 -6.44 6.87 -2.12
CA GLY A 191 -5.49 6.40 -1.13
C GLY A 191 -6.13 5.39 -0.17
N HIS A 192 -5.38 4.38 0.24
CA HIS A 192 -5.82 3.40 1.24
C HIS A 192 -4.81 3.27 2.38
N SER A 193 -5.27 3.18 3.63
CA SER A 193 -4.40 3.06 4.82
C SER A 193 -3.30 4.14 4.85
N GLN A 194 -2.00 3.78 4.86
CA GLN A 194 -0.89 4.72 4.70
C GLN A 194 -1.05 5.66 3.48
N GLY A 195 -1.54 5.13 2.36
CA GLY A 195 -1.81 5.95 1.18
C GLY A 195 -2.93 6.97 1.39
N ALA A 196 -3.94 6.66 2.21
CA ALA A 196 -4.98 7.63 2.60
C ALA A 196 -4.42 8.72 3.52
N LEU A 197 -3.51 8.36 4.44
CA LEU A 197 -2.80 9.33 5.27
C LEU A 197 -1.98 10.30 4.40
N HIS A 198 -1.23 9.79 3.42
CA HIS A 198 -0.48 10.61 2.48
C HIS A 198 -1.41 11.46 1.60
N LEU A 199 -2.51 10.91 1.11
CA LEU A 199 -3.48 11.64 0.32
C LEU A 199 -4.08 12.83 1.08
N LEU A 200 -4.47 12.64 2.34
CA LEU A 200 -5.03 13.72 3.17
C LEU A 200 -4.03 14.86 3.38
N ARG A 201 -2.73 14.53 3.51
CA ARG A 201 -1.67 15.52 3.61
C ARG A 201 -1.44 16.24 2.28
N LEU A 202 -1.38 15.50 1.18
CA LEU A 202 -1.25 16.03 -0.17
C LEU A 202 -2.38 16.99 -0.51
N LEU A 203 -3.63 16.63 -0.19
CA LEU A 203 -4.79 17.51 -0.38
C LEU A 203 -4.65 18.82 0.41
N ARG A 204 -4.08 18.78 1.62
CA ARG A 204 -3.90 19.96 2.46
C ARG A 204 -2.75 20.85 1.97
N GLU A 205 -1.66 20.26 1.50
CA GLU A 205 -0.43 20.98 1.16
C GLU A 205 -0.39 21.44 -0.30
N GLU A 206 -0.92 20.63 -1.22
CA GLU A 206 -0.75 20.83 -2.67
C GLU A 206 -2.05 21.24 -3.39
N VAL A 207 -3.22 20.81 -2.88
CA VAL A 207 -4.52 21.06 -3.56
C VAL A 207 -5.31 22.19 -2.88
N SER A 208 -5.28 22.28 -1.55
CA SER A 208 -5.97 23.33 -0.82
C SER A 208 -5.35 24.70 -1.09
N GLY A 209 -5.93 25.45 -2.03
CA GLY A 209 -5.46 26.78 -2.44
C GLY A 209 -4.84 26.84 -3.83
N SER A 210 -4.83 25.73 -4.58
CA SER A 210 -4.55 25.75 -6.02
C SER A 210 -5.72 26.41 -6.78
N GLU A 211 -5.42 27.15 -7.84
CA GLU A 211 -6.46 27.63 -8.76
C GLU A 211 -7.12 26.42 -9.45
N ALA A 212 -8.43 26.53 -9.70
CA ALA A 212 -9.24 25.49 -10.33
C ALA A 212 -8.99 25.42 -11.85
#